data_AF-A0A381P316-F1
#
_entry.id   AF-A0A381P316-F1
#
_cell.length_a   1.000
_cell.length_b   1.000
_cell.length_c   1.000
_cell.angle_alpha   90.00
_cell.angle_beta   90.00
_cell.angle_gamma   90.00
#
_symmetry.space_group_name_H-M   'P 1'
#
loop_
_entity.id
_entity.type
_entity.pdbx_description
1 polymer ?
#
loop_
_entity_poly.entity_id
_entity_poly.type
_entity_poly.pdbx_seq_one_letter_code
_entity_poly.pdbx_strand_id
1 'polypeptide(L)'
;MALDVGNVRVGVAACDPTQTISTPLRSLTRKNSISEIREICSAKGIVLILVGMPYLPSGKSGTQAQITKEFITELRLSTEIPIRAVDERMTTIDAKIRLKEAGHKNTSRTSNKGIIDSAAAAVLLDEYISSL
;
A
#
# COMPACT_ATOMS: atom_id res chain seq x y z
N MET A 1 -5.05 -6.39 4.56
CA MET A 1 -4.21 -6.08 3.36
C MET A 1 -3.89 -4.59 3.37
N ALA A 2 -2.74 -4.20 2.85
CA ALA A 2 -2.39 -2.80 2.63
C ALA A 2 -2.00 -2.55 1.16
N LEU A 3 -2.26 -1.33 0.70
CA LEU A 3 -1.99 -0.84 -0.64
C LEU A 3 -1.22 0.49 -0.59
N ASP A 4 -0.17 0.58 -1.40
CA ASP A 4 0.56 1.82 -1.70
C ASP A 4 0.25 2.24 -3.14
N VAL A 5 -0.41 3.39 -3.31
CA VAL A 5 -0.99 3.79 -4.59
C VAL A 5 -0.10 4.80 -5.29
N GLY A 6 0.71 4.28 -6.23
CA GLY A 6 1.49 5.09 -7.15
C GLY A 6 0.76 5.38 -8.47
N ASN A 7 1.36 6.24 -9.30
CA ASN A 7 0.79 6.63 -10.59
C ASN A 7 0.80 5.51 -11.64
N VAL A 8 1.78 4.61 -11.55
CA VAL A 8 1.98 3.53 -12.53
C VAL A 8 1.62 2.17 -11.94
N ARG A 9 1.84 1.99 -10.64
CA ARG A 9 1.71 0.72 -9.93
C ARG A 9 1.04 0.91 -8.59
N VAL A 10 0.49 -0.18 -8.09
CA VAL A 10 -0.01 -0.31 -6.72
C VAL A 10 0.84 -1.36 -6.02
N GLY A 11 1.57 -0.94 -4.99
CA GLY A 11 2.24 -1.84 -4.06
C GLY A 11 1.20 -2.57 -3.23
N VAL A 12 1.41 -3.86 -2.97
CA VAL A 12 0.44 -4.69 -2.25
C VAL A 12 1.15 -5.50 -1.18
N ALA A 13 0.56 -5.55 0.01
CA ALA A 13 0.98 -6.46 1.06
C ALA A 13 -0.22 -7.08 1.77
N ALA A 14 -0.07 -8.32 2.22
CA ALA A 14 -1.07 -9.02 3.01
C ALA A 14 -0.41 -9.65 4.22
N CYS A 15 -1.15 -9.70 5.32
CA CYS A 15 -0.75 -10.45 6.51
C CYS A 15 -1.39 -11.83 6.50
N ASP A 16 -0.83 -12.72 7.28
CA ASP A 16 -1.45 -14.00 7.60
C ASP A 16 -2.69 -13.80 8.52
N PRO A 17 -3.56 -14.82 8.69
CA PRO A 17 -4.75 -14.72 9.53
C PRO A 17 -4.48 -14.40 11.01
N THR A 18 -3.28 -14.72 11.53
CA THR A 18 -2.90 -14.36 12.91
C THR A 18 -2.46 -12.91 13.04
N GLN A 19 -2.37 -12.18 11.92
CA GLN A 19 -1.90 -10.79 11.85
C GLN A 19 -0.50 -10.61 12.45
N THR A 20 0.36 -11.62 12.35
CA THR A 20 1.72 -11.55 12.93
C THR A 20 2.76 -11.20 11.88
N ILE A 21 2.55 -11.62 10.63
CA ILE A 21 3.54 -11.49 9.56
C ILE A 21 2.91 -10.78 8.37
N SER A 22 3.32 -9.54 8.10
CA SER A 22 3.03 -8.87 6.82
C SER A 22 4.01 -9.31 5.74
N THR A 23 3.49 -9.69 4.59
CA THR A 23 4.28 -10.12 3.43
C THR A 23 3.99 -9.22 2.22
N PRO A 24 5.03 -8.59 1.63
CA PRO A 24 4.91 -7.93 0.32
C PRO A 24 4.47 -8.94 -0.75
N LEU A 25 3.47 -8.58 -1.54
CA LEU A 25 3.04 -9.31 -2.72
C LEU A 25 3.61 -8.64 -3.97
N ARG A 26 3.39 -9.22 -5.17
CA ARG A 26 3.77 -8.51 -6.40
C ARG A 26 2.99 -7.20 -6.50
N SER A 27 3.68 -6.15 -6.94
CA SER A 27 2.99 -4.91 -7.31
C SER A 27 2.07 -5.15 -8.51
N LEU A 28 0.98 -4.41 -8.56
CA LEU A 28 -0.01 -4.47 -9.63
C LEU A 28 0.16 -3.27 -10.55
N THR A 29 -0.16 -3.41 -11.82
CA THR A 29 -0.23 -2.25 -12.72
C THR A 29 -1.48 -1.46 -12.43
N ARG A 30 -1.44 -0.13 -12.52
CA ARG A 30 -2.60 0.72 -12.19
C ARG A 30 -3.84 0.36 -13.03
N LYS A 31 -3.64 -0.02 -14.29
CA LYS A 31 -4.70 -0.41 -15.25
C LYS A 31 -5.55 -1.59 -14.77
N ASN A 32 -4.93 -2.62 -14.20
CA ASN A 32 -5.60 -3.87 -13.83
C ASN A 32 -5.72 -4.04 -12.31
N SER A 33 -5.21 -3.08 -11.53
CA SER A 33 -5.11 -3.18 -10.07
C SER A 33 -6.42 -3.52 -9.38
N ILE A 34 -7.55 -2.91 -9.78
CA ILE A 34 -8.85 -3.12 -9.12
C ILE A 34 -9.30 -4.60 -9.22
N SER A 35 -9.29 -5.19 -10.42
CA SER A 35 -9.69 -6.59 -10.61
C SER A 35 -8.73 -7.54 -9.88
N GLU A 36 -7.42 -7.30 -10.00
CA GLU A 36 -6.41 -8.14 -9.36
C GLU A 36 -6.49 -8.06 -7.82
N ILE A 37 -6.79 -6.88 -7.24
CA ILE A 37 -7.01 -6.73 -5.80
C ILE A 37 -8.20 -7.57 -5.34
N ARG A 38 -9.31 -7.57 -6.09
CA ARG A 38 -10.49 -8.37 -5.76
C ARG A 38 -10.18 -9.87 -5.75
N GLU A 39 -9.43 -10.34 -6.75
CA GLU A 39 -8.99 -11.74 -6.83
C GLU A 39 -8.13 -12.11 -5.62
N ILE A 40 -7.15 -11.27 -5.27
CA ILE A 40 -6.31 -11.51 -4.09
C ILE A 40 -7.15 -11.48 -2.81
N CYS A 41 -8.09 -10.54 -2.70
CA CYS A 41 -8.95 -10.44 -1.52
C CYS A 41 -9.80 -11.69 -1.32
N SER A 42 -10.41 -12.19 -2.39
CA SER A 42 -11.19 -13.44 -2.37
C SER A 42 -10.30 -14.64 -2.01
N ALA A 43 -9.16 -14.80 -2.70
CA ALA A 43 -8.28 -15.94 -2.50
C ALA A 43 -7.62 -16.00 -1.12
N LYS A 44 -7.38 -14.85 -0.48
CA LYS A 44 -6.73 -14.75 0.84
C LYS A 44 -7.71 -14.49 2.00
N GLY A 45 -9.01 -14.36 1.74
CA GLY A 45 -10.00 -14.06 2.78
C GLY A 45 -9.76 -12.70 3.44
N ILE A 46 -9.43 -11.67 2.66
CA ILE A 46 -9.13 -10.34 3.20
C ILE A 46 -10.41 -9.69 3.74
N VAL A 47 -10.34 -9.20 4.98
CA VAL A 47 -11.45 -8.56 5.68
C VAL A 47 -11.32 -7.04 5.83
N LEU A 48 -10.13 -6.49 5.54
CA LEU A 48 -9.85 -5.06 5.62
C LEU A 48 -8.76 -4.67 4.61
N ILE A 49 -8.99 -3.59 3.89
CA ILE A 49 -8.02 -2.96 3.00
C ILE A 49 -7.58 -1.63 3.59
N LEU A 50 -6.28 -1.49 3.82
CA LEU A 50 -5.63 -0.24 4.18
C LEU A 50 -5.06 0.41 2.92
N VAL A 51 -5.22 1.73 2.78
CA VAL A 51 -4.63 2.49 1.67
C VAL A 51 -3.81 3.63 2.23
N GLY A 52 -2.52 3.65 1.89
CA GLY A 52 -1.61 4.72 2.28
C GLY A 52 -2.04 6.06 1.67
N MET A 53 -2.05 7.12 2.50
CA MET A 53 -2.39 8.47 2.10
C MET A 53 -1.16 9.37 2.18
N PRO A 54 -0.67 9.87 1.03
CA PRO A 54 0.50 10.74 0.98
C PRO A 54 0.10 12.18 1.29
N TYR A 55 -0.09 12.49 2.57
CA TYR A 55 -0.28 13.86 3.01
C TYR A 55 1.05 14.64 2.94
N LEU A 56 0.97 15.91 2.52
CA LEU A 56 2.13 16.79 2.58
C LEU A 56 2.55 17.02 4.04
N PRO A 57 3.82 17.42 4.31
CA PRO A 57 4.25 17.79 5.66
C PRO A 57 3.38 18.86 6.31
N SER A 58 2.80 19.76 5.50
CA SER A 58 1.85 20.79 5.92
C SER A 58 0.44 20.27 6.24
N GLY A 59 0.18 18.97 6.09
CA GLY A 59 -1.13 18.34 6.24
C GLY A 59 -2.07 18.51 5.04
N LYS A 60 -1.70 19.32 4.03
CA LYS A 60 -2.51 19.50 2.82
C LYS A 60 -2.42 18.27 1.91
N SER A 61 -3.52 17.97 1.20
CA SER A 61 -3.53 16.95 0.14
C SER A 61 -2.89 17.53 -1.12
N GLY A 62 -1.83 16.89 -1.63
CA GLY A 62 -1.25 17.20 -2.95
C GLY A 62 -1.90 16.39 -4.08
N THR A 63 -1.40 16.52 -5.31
CA THR A 63 -1.88 15.77 -6.49
C THR A 63 -1.91 14.26 -6.26
N GLN A 64 -0.89 13.71 -5.59
CA GLN A 64 -0.85 12.27 -5.29
C GLN A 64 -2.00 11.84 -4.37
N ALA A 65 -2.31 12.63 -3.33
CA ALA A 65 -3.41 12.32 -2.43
C ALA A 65 -4.77 12.36 -3.14
N GLN A 66 -4.92 13.18 -4.17
CA GLN A 66 -6.12 13.20 -5.01
C GLN A 66 -6.23 11.92 -5.84
N ILE A 67 -5.14 11.49 -6.49
CA ILE A 67 -5.07 10.22 -7.23
C ILE A 67 -5.42 9.03 -6.33
N THR A 68 -4.89 9.02 -5.10
CA THR A 68 -5.22 7.97 -4.12
C THR A 68 -6.69 8.00 -3.72
N LYS A 69 -7.30 9.18 -3.52
CA LYS A 69 -8.73 9.30 -3.19
C LYS A 69 -9.63 8.77 -4.32
N GLU A 70 -9.29 9.09 -5.56
CA GLU A 70 -9.99 8.59 -6.75
C GLU A 70 -9.87 7.06 -6.81
N PHE A 71 -8.68 6.51 -6.60
CA PHE A 71 -8.48 5.07 -6.52
C PHE A 71 -9.29 4.40 -5.42
N ILE A 72 -9.32 4.98 -4.21
CA ILE A 72 -10.14 4.46 -3.11
C ILE A 72 -11.62 4.46 -3.51
N THR A 73 -12.07 5.48 -4.21
CA THR A 73 -13.47 5.59 -4.68
C THR A 73 -13.78 4.50 -5.69
N GLU A 74 -12.92 4.30 -6.70
CA GLU A 74 -13.02 3.20 -7.66
C GLU A 74 -13.05 1.83 -6.96
N LEU A 75 -12.15 1.63 -5.98
CA LEU A 75 -12.03 0.37 -5.27
C LEU A 75 -13.26 0.08 -4.41
N ARG A 76 -13.81 1.08 -3.71
CA ARG A 76 -15.05 0.96 -2.93
C ARG A 76 -16.25 0.56 -3.78
N LEU A 77 -16.32 1.01 -5.03
CA LEU A 77 -17.39 0.59 -5.94
C LEU A 77 -17.26 -0.86 -6.41
N SER A 78 -16.08 -1.48 -6.21
CA SER A 78 -15.76 -2.81 -6.73
C SER A 78 -15.80 -3.93 -5.68
N THR A 79 -15.84 -3.58 -4.38
CA THR A 79 -15.82 -4.55 -3.28
C THR A 79 -16.58 -4.02 -2.06
N GLU A 80 -17.19 -4.93 -1.31
CA GLU A 80 -17.82 -4.62 -0.02
C GLU A 80 -16.83 -4.66 1.16
N ILE A 81 -15.58 -5.06 0.91
CA ILE A 81 -14.55 -5.12 1.96
C ILE A 81 -14.30 -3.69 2.46
N PRO A 82 -14.33 -3.45 3.79
CA PRO A 82 -14.03 -2.14 4.36
C PRO A 82 -12.67 -1.60 3.89
N ILE A 83 -12.66 -0.31 3.53
CA ILE A 83 -11.45 0.39 3.07
C ILE A 83 -11.16 1.57 3.99
N ARG A 84 -10.00 1.51 4.66
CA ARG A 84 -9.49 2.56 5.55
C ARG A 84 -8.27 3.25 4.94
N ALA A 85 -8.36 4.57 4.83
CA ALA A 85 -7.24 5.40 4.44
C ALA A 85 -6.33 5.65 5.66
N VAL A 86 -5.02 5.48 5.53
CA VAL A 86 -4.04 5.60 6.62
C VAL A 86 -3.00 6.65 6.27
N ASP A 87 -2.75 7.58 7.20
CA ASP A 87 -1.75 8.64 7.00
C ASP A 87 -0.33 8.06 7.07
N GLU A 88 0.38 8.05 5.95
CA GLU A 88 1.75 7.52 5.83
C GLU A 88 2.77 8.32 6.65
N ARG A 89 2.41 9.52 7.14
CA ARG A 89 3.29 10.28 8.03
C ARG A 89 3.41 9.63 9.40
N MET A 90 2.42 8.84 9.82
CA MET A 90 2.41 8.11 11.09
C MET A 90 3.47 6.99 11.12
N THR A 91 4.07 6.69 9.97
CA THR A 91 5.15 5.71 9.87
C THR A 91 6.43 6.17 10.58
N THR A 92 7.06 5.23 11.28
CA THR A 92 8.27 5.47 12.07
C THR A 92 9.43 5.95 11.19
N ILE A 93 10.33 6.76 11.78
CA ILE A 93 11.52 7.27 11.06
C ILE A 93 12.38 6.10 10.57
N ASP A 94 12.56 5.07 11.40
CA ASP A 94 13.34 3.89 11.05
C ASP A 94 12.73 3.12 9.88
N ALA A 95 11.41 2.97 9.84
CA ALA A 95 10.73 2.35 8.72
C ALA A 95 10.89 3.15 7.42
N LYS A 96 10.79 4.49 7.49
CA LYS A 96 11.06 5.37 6.34
C LYS A 96 12.51 5.26 5.85
N ILE A 97 13.48 5.16 6.76
CA ILE A 97 14.89 4.97 6.43
C ILE A 97 15.07 3.63 5.71
N ARG A 98 14.53 2.53 6.26
CA ARG A 98 14.62 1.19 5.66
C ARG A 98 14.04 1.14 4.24
N LEU A 99 12.89 1.78 4.01
CA LEU A 99 12.30 1.88 2.68
C LEU A 99 13.19 2.67 1.70
N LYS A 100 13.76 3.80 2.16
CA LYS A 100 14.65 4.62 1.35
C LYS A 100 15.96 3.89 1.02
N GLU A 101 16.55 3.18 1.98
CA GLU A 101 17.74 2.36 1.77
C GLU A 101 17.49 1.19 0.82
N ALA A 102 16.35 0.51 0.96
CA ALA A 102 15.91 -0.53 0.03
C ALA A 102 15.77 0.02 -1.40
N GLY A 103 15.33 1.27 -1.54
CA GLY A 103 15.28 1.98 -2.82
C GLY A 103 16.64 2.45 -3.36
N HIS A 104 17.61 2.74 -2.51
CA HIS A 104 18.92 3.27 -2.89
C HIS A 104 19.95 2.19 -3.26
N LYS A 105 19.88 0.98 -2.67
CA LYS A 105 20.87 -0.08 -2.89
C LYS A 105 20.88 -0.72 -4.28
N ASN A 106 19.96 -0.37 -5.19
CA ASN A 106 19.80 -1.05 -6.47
C ASN A 106 20.01 -0.13 -7.68
N THR A 107 21.04 -0.42 -8.47
CA THR A 107 21.49 0.35 -9.66
C THR A 107 20.57 0.21 -10.89
N SER A 108 19.60 -0.74 -10.89
CA SER A 108 18.54 -0.82 -11.90
C SER A 108 17.25 -0.17 -11.41
N ARG A 109 17.16 1.16 -11.57
CA ARG A 109 16.06 2.03 -11.08
C ARG A 109 14.65 1.68 -11.58
N THR A 110 14.50 0.83 -12.60
CA THR A 110 13.21 0.60 -13.25
C THR A 110 12.59 -0.75 -12.85
N SER A 111 13.40 -1.81 -12.74
CA SER A 111 12.91 -3.17 -12.47
C SER A 111 12.46 -3.39 -11.02
N ASN A 112 13.07 -2.67 -10.06
CA ASN A 112 12.82 -2.93 -8.62
C ASN A 112 11.79 -2.00 -7.99
N LYS A 113 11.24 -1.02 -8.72
CA LYS A 113 10.24 -0.11 -8.14
C LYS A 113 9.00 -0.83 -7.64
N GLY A 114 8.54 -1.88 -8.33
CA GLY A 114 7.41 -2.69 -7.85
C GLY A 114 7.68 -3.39 -6.52
N ILE A 115 8.93 -3.81 -6.26
CA ILE A 115 9.33 -4.39 -4.98
C ILE A 115 9.30 -3.33 -3.88
N ILE A 116 9.78 -2.12 -4.18
CA ILE A 116 9.78 -0.99 -3.23
C ILE A 116 8.34 -0.59 -2.87
N ASP A 117 7.46 -0.45 -3.86
CA ASP A 117 6.06 -0.08 -3.65
C ASP A 117 5.38 -1.13 -2.73
N SER A 118 5.57 -2.42 -2.99
CA SER A 118 5.00 -3.47 -2.12
C SER A 118 5.66 -3.56 -0.75
N ALA A 119 6.94 -3.21 -0.61
CA ALA A 119 7.59 -3.11 0.69
C ALA A 119 7.02 -1.96 1.53
N ALA A 120 6.70 -0.81 0.90
CA ALA A 120 6.02 0.29 1.56
C ALA A 120 4.63 -0.12 2.05
N ALA A 121 3.86 -0.85 1.24
CA ALA A 121 2.59 -1.43 1.66
C ALA A 121 2.74 -2.38 2.86
N ALA A 122 3.81 -3.18 2.92
CA ALA A 122 4.04 -4.09 4.05
C ALA A 122 4.34 -3.33 5.34
N VAL A 123 5.17 -2.28 5.26
CA VAL A 123 5.43 -1.39 6.40
C VAL A 123 4.14 -0.76 6.92
N LEU A 124 3.30 -0.24 6.04
CA LEU A 124 2.01 0.34 6.42
C LEU A 124 1.11 -0.67 7.15
N LEU A 125 1.13 -1.94 6.71
CA LEU A 125 0.35 -3.00 7.31
C LEU A 125 0.88 -3.37 8.71
N ASP A 126 2.19 -3.53 8.86
CA ASP A 126 2.83 -3.85 10.14
C ASP A 126 2.57 -2.76 11.18
N GLU A 127 2.66 -1.50 10.79
CA GLU A 127 2.41 -0.38 11.69
C GLU A 127 0.95 -0.31 12.12
N TYR A 128 0.02 -0.57 11.20
CA TYR A 128 -1.40 -0.63 11.55
C TYR A 128 -1.66 -1.75 12.55
N ILE A 129 -1.17 -2.97 12.27
CA ILE A 129 -1.31 -4.13 13.15
C ILE A 129 -0.71 -3.85 14.53
N SER A 130 0.48 -3.26 14.58
CA SER A 130 1.17 -2.94 15.84
C SER A 130 0.46 -1.85 16.66
N SER A 131 -0.48 -1.12 16.07
CA SER A 131 -1.27 -0.08 16.73
C SER A 131 -2.64 -0.55 17.24
N LEU A 132 -3.02 -1.80 16.97
CA LEU A 132 -4.24 -2.45 17.47
C LEU A 132 -4.05 -2.89 18.92
#